data_AF-A0A4R3LFG5-F1
#
_entry.id   AF-A0A4R3LFG5-F1
#
_cell.length_a   1.000
_cell.length_b   1.000
_cell.length_c   1.000
_cell.angle_alpha   90.00
_cell.angle_beta   90.00
_cell.angle_gamma   90.00
#
_symmetry.space_group_name_H-M   'P 1'
#
loop_
_entity.id
_entity.type
_entity.pdbx_description
1 polymer ?
#
loop_
_entity_poly.entity_id
_entity_poly.type
_entity_poly.pdbx_seq_one_letter_code
_entity_poly.pdbx_strand_id
1 'polypeptide(L)'
;MSTPPLHIVIATGQNQANLIPALQCRAQEVWILETPAMQRLRSAAHLVTALNAHGIAARTLPFADDDVTTLHRQAERIAREVGSRAVTINFTGGTKPMTLALVQTLAADLATAPGAEPPHLVYCDTKNRRLDWLAPQPRSEAMQPVLGIDDILLVQGYRRVGGTGGPNLAGWQAAAQERADLTRWLGEHSAELGGFLGALNHVANAARADPHRHKPFEPEQRLRHIPNGAPKELLRRACAHGLISWGGADTVHFHDDSAAQYLGGGWVEELAALKMRGLRPNGGWEPRLCIEHVDTRTRNELDAVLVHDNRMLVVECKAARPDDDLSDWIYKLAKLAEAVGGQMAQAMLLSAREMNQAQRNRAKEYRVDVLSAGELRQLPERLRHWTQA
;
A
#
# COMPACT_ATOMS: atom_id res chain seq x y z
N MET A 1 2.92 30.71 15.35
CA MET A 1 1.49 31.03 15.15
C MET A 1 0.76 29.71 15.02
N SER A 2 -0.39 29.55 15.66
CA SER A 2 -1.23 28.36 15.49
C SER A 2 -1.79 28.33 14.08
N THR A 3 -1.78 27.17 13.42
CA THR A 3 -2.41 27.03 12.09
C THR A 3 -3.94 27.18 12.25
N PRO A 4 -4.61 27.92 11.34
CA PRO A 4 -6.05 28.07 11.39
C PRO A 4 -6.81 26.74 11.35
N PRO A 5 -7.93 26.61 12.08
CA PRO A 5 -8.67 25.35 12.20
C PRO A 5 -9.50 25.00 10.95
N LEU A 6 -9.82 26.00 10.10
CA LEU A 6 -10.50 25.78 8.83
C LEU A 6 -9.47 25.62 7.72
N HIS A 7 -9.57 24.53 6.97
CA HIS A 7 -8.80 24.30 5.75
C HIS A 7 -9.70 24.40 4.51
N ILE A 8 -9.22 25.04 3.45
CA ILE A 8 -9.84 24.99 2.12
C ILE A 8 -8.87 24.23 1.21
N VAL A 9 -9.37 23.19 0.57
CA VAL A 9 -8.56 22.28 -0.26
C VAL A 9 -9.27 22.01 -1.58
N ILE A 10 -8.52 21.62 -2.61
CA ILE A 10 -9.10 21.12 -3.85
C ILE A 10 -9.05 19.59 -3.83
N ALA A 11 -10.18 18.92 -4.04
CA ALA A 11 -10.23 17.47 -4.21
C ALA A 11 -9.32 17.04 -5.37
N THR A 12 -8.56 15.97 -5.17
CA THR A 12 -7.71 15.41 -6.23
C THR A 12 -7.83 13.89 -6.25
N GLY A 13 -7.42 13.25 -7.34
CA GLY A 13 -7.26 11.79 -7.32
C GLY A 13 -6.18 11.28 -6.34
N GLN A 14 -5.54 12.17 -5.57
CA GLN A 14 -4.40 11.91 -4.68
C GLN A 14 -4.55 12.67 -3.37
N ASN A 15 -5.64 12.38 -2.65
CA ASN A 15 -6.08 13.15 -1.49
C ASN A 15 -5.18 13.05 -0.25
N GLN A 16 -4.11 12.24 -0.26
CA GLN A 16 -3.05 12.29 0.77
C GLN A 16 -2.47 13.71 0.90
N ALA A 17 -2.31 14.42 -0.22
CA ALA A 17 -1.84 15.81 -0.23
C ALA A 17 -2.78 16.80 0.49
N ASN A 18 -4.05 16.42 0.70
CA ASN A 18 -5.03 17.19 1.45
C ASN A 18 -5.15 16.70 2.90
N LEU A 19 -5.15 15.38 3.12
CA LEU A 19 -5.29 14.78 4.44
C LEU A 19 -4.05 15.04 5.32
N ILE A 20 -2.84 14.93 4.78
CA ILE A 20 -1.60 15.10 5.55
C ILE A 20 -1.54 16.49 6.22
N PRO A 21 -1.71 17.62 5.48
CA PRO A 21 -1.73 18.94 6.13
C PRO A 21 -2.89 19.10 7.11
N ALA A 22 -4.07 18.53 6.83
CA ALA A 22 -5.21 18.61 7.74
C ALA A 22 -4.91 17.94 9.09
N LEU A 23 -4.31 16.74 9.09
CA LEU A 23 -3.95 16.04 10.32
C LEU A 23 -2.76 16.71 11.03
N GLN A 24 -1.68 17.02 10.31
CA GLN A 24 -0.47 17.64 10.88
C GLN A 24 -0.79 19.00 11.51
N CYS A 25 -1.68 19.78 10.89
CA CYS A 25 -2.09 21.08 11.40
C CYS A 25 -3.28 21.03 12.38
N ARG A 26 -3.82 19.83 12.63
CA ARG A 26 -4.99 19.61 13.50
C ARG A 26 -6.20 20.46 13.08
N ALA A 27 -6.52 20.43 11.79
CA ALA A 27 -7.72 21.05 11.26
C ALA A 27 -8.96 20.51 11.99
N GLN A 28 -9.94 21.39 12.21
CA GLN A 28 -11.23 21.03 12.80
C GLN A 28 -12.32 20.96 11.72
N GLU A 29 -12.13 21.72 10.63
CA GLU A 29 -13.05 21.74 9.51
C GLU A 29 -12.28 21.82 8.19
N VAL A 30 -12.76 21.11 7.15
CA VAL A 30 -12.23 21.18 5.79
C VAL A 30 -13.35 21.44 4.79
N TRP A 31 -13.18 22.49 3.99
CA TRP A 31 -14.01 22.75 2.81
C TRP A 31 -13.30 22.22 1.57
N ILE A 32 -13.94 21.26 0.91
CA ILE A 32 -13.38 20.54 -0.22
C ILE A 32 -13.99 21.09 -1.51
N LEU A 33 -13.17 21.77 -2.29
CA LEU A 33 -13.54 22.29 -3.60
C LEU A 33 -13.48 21.16 -4.62
N GLU A 34 -14.58 20.88 -5.30
CA GLU A 34 -14.71 19.72 -6.17
C GLU A 34 -15.14 20.10 -7.60
N THR A 35 -14.33 19.70 -8.57
CA THR A 35 -14.63 19.86 -10.01
C THR A 35 -15.57 18.76 -10.51
N PRO A 36 -16.26 18.95 -11.65
CA PRO A 36 -17.07 17.89 -12.27
C PRO A 36 -16.28 16.60 -12.55
N ALA A 37 -14.98 16.71 -12.84
CA ALA A 37 -14.11 15.55 -13.01
C ALA A 37 -13.90 14.78 -11.69
N MET A 38 -13.67 15.49 -10.59
CA MET A 38 -13.49 14.87 -9.27
C MET A 38 -14.79 14.28 -8.71
N GLN A 39 -15.94 14.89 -9.01
CA GLN A 39 -17.26 14.34 -8.69
C GLN A 39 -17.46 12.94 -9.32
N ARG A 40 -17.08 12.76 -10.59
CA ARG A 40 -17.15 11.46 -11.28
C ARG A 40 -16.27 10.39 -10.63
N LEU A 41 -15.13 10.80 -10.08
CA LEU A 41 -14.21 9.92 -9.36
C LEU A 41 -14.58 9.74 -7.88
N ARG A 42 -15.60 10.46 -7.40
CA ARG A 42 -16.01 10.51 -5.99
C ARG A 42 -14.86 10.90 -5.04
N SER A 43 -13.87 11.61 -5.54
CA SER A 43 -12.65 11.95 -4.82
C SER A 43 -12.95 12.74 -3.54
N ALA A 44 -13.84 13.75 -3.58
CA ALA A 44 -14.18 14.48 -2.36
C ALA A 44 -14.87 13.59 -1.34
N ALA A 45 -15.71 12.63 -1.77
CA ALA A 45 -16.40 11.72 -0.87
C ALA A 45 -15.43 10.77 -0.13
N HIS A 46 -14.38 10.31 -0.81
CA HIS A 46 -13.31 9.53 -0.20
C HIS A 46 -12.55 10.36 0.84
N LEU A 47 -12.19 11.61 0.51
CA LEU A 47 -11.54 12.53 1.45
C LEU A 47 -12.44 12.86 2.66
N VAL A 48 -13.74 13.13 2.46
CA VAL A 48 -14.72 13.34 3.54
C VAL A 48 -14.72 12.13 4.49
N THR A 49 -14.74 10.91 3.94
CA THR A 49 -14.76 9.69 4.75
C THR A 49 -13.50 9.59 5.62
N ALA A 50 -12.32 9.87 5.05
CA ALA A 50 -11.06 9.87 5.78
C ALA A 50 -11.00 10.97 6.86
N LEU A 51 -11.44 12.20 6.55
CA LEU A 51 -11.48 13.30 7.52
C LEU A 51 -12.43 13.02 8.69
N ASN A 52 -13.62 12.49 8.40
CA ASN A 52 -14.59 12.13 9.42
C ASN A 52 -14.07 11.01 10.35
N ALA A 53 -13.23 10.09 9.86
CA ALA A 53 -12.61 9.06 10.69
C ALA A 53 -11.67 9.66 11.76
N HIS A 54 -11.16 10.87 11.54
CA HIS A 54 -10.39 11.67 12.50
C HIS A 54 -11.22 12.73 13.23
N GLY A 55 -12.55 12.71 13.10
CA GLY A 55 -13.44 13.70 13.72
C GLY A 55 -13.32 15.11 13.13
N ILE A 56 -12.75 15.27 11.94
CA ILE A 56 -12.63 16.55 11.25
C ILE A 56 -13.88 16.77 10.41
N ALA A 57 -14.61 17.85 10.68
CA ALA A 57 -15.82 18.17 9.91
C ALA A 57 -15.46 18.46 8.45
N ALA A 58 -16.18 17.89 7.51
CA ALA A 58 -15.90 18.08 6.09
C ALA A 58 -17.18 18.43 5.32
N ARG A 59 -17.08 19.41 4.42
CA ARG A 59 -18.14 19.75 3.47
C ARG A 59 -17.58 19.99 2.07
N THR A 60 -18.34 19.56 1.06
CA THR A 60 -17.96 19.69 -0.34
C THR A 60 -18.63 20.90 -0.97
N LEU A 61 -17.88 21.67 -1.75
CA LEU A 61 -18.36 22.83 -2.50
C LEU A 61 -18.07 22.65 -3.99
N PRO A 62 -19.03 22.89 -4.89
CA PRO A 62 -18.77 22.89 -6.32
C PRO A 62 -17.73 23.96 -6.70
N PHE A 63 -16.74 23.57 -7.51
CA PHE A 63 -15.70 24.45 -8.02
C PHE A 63 -15.39 24.06 -9.47
N ALA A 64 -16.14 24.65 -10.39
CA ALA A 64 -16.13 24.29 -11.80
C ALA A 64 -14.95 24.97 -12.50
N ASP A 65 -14.27 24.23 -13.36
CA ASP A 65 -13.06 24.65 -14.07
C ASP A 65 -13.32 24.95 -15.55
N ASP A 66 -14.56 25.35 -15.88
CA ASP A 66 -15.01 25.64 -17.26
C ASP A 66 -14.19 26.77 -17.90
N ASP A 67 -13.99 27.86 -17.16
CA ASP A 67 -13.23 29.04 -17.59
C ASP A 67 -12.72 29.86 -16.38
N VAL A 68 -11.75 30.75 -16.64
CA VAL A 68 -11.10 31.56 -15.59
C VAL A 68 -12.10 32.50 -14.89
N THR A 69 -13.05 33.09 -15.61
CA THR A 69 -14.06 33.99 -15.02
C THR A 69 -14.93 33.24 -14.03
N THR A 70 -15.32 32.02 -14.37
CA THR A 70 -16.09 31.13 -13.49
C THR A 70 -15.30 30.78 -12.22
N LEU A 71 -14.02 30.43 -12.35
CA LEU A 71 -13.14 30.15 -11.20
C LEU A 71 -13.03 31.35 -10.25
N HIS A 72 -12.79 32.56 -10.77
CA HIS A 72 -12.69 33.77 -9.96
C HIS A 72 -14.02 34.09 -9.25
N ARG A 73 -15.15 34.03 -9.96
CA ARG A 73 -16.48 34.25 -9.38
C ARG A 73 -16.81 33.26 -8.26
N GLN A 74 -16.42 31.99 -8.42
CA GLN A 74 -16.59 30.99 -7.38
C GLN A 74 -15.67 31.23 -6.19
N ALA A 75 -14.41 31.64 -6.42
CA ALA A 75 -13.47 32.04 -5.37
C ALA A 75 -13.99 33.22 -4.55
N GLU A 76 -14.54 34.26 -5.18
CA GLU A 76 -15.18 35.41 -4.50
C GLU A 76 -16.39 34.97 -3.66
N ARG A 77 -17.22 34.05 -4.19
CA ARG A 77 -18.36 33.50 -3.44
C ARG A 77 -17.88 32.75 -2.20
N ILE A 78 -16.83 31.95 -2.33
CA ILE A 78 -16.22 31.23 -1.21
C ILE A 78 -15.66 32.24 -0.19
N ALA A 79 -14.99 33.31 -0.63
CA ALA A 79 -14.49 34.35 0.27
C ALA A 79 -15.60 34.97 1.12
N ARG A 80 -16.75 35.28 0.50
CA ARG A 80 -17.94 35.78 1.21
C ARG A 80 -18.51 34.77 2.21
N GLU A 81 -18.52 33.48 1.87
CA GLU A 81 -18.98 32.42 2.78
C GLU A 81 -18.01 32.20 3.96
N VAL A 82 -16.71 32.32 3.74
CA VAL A 82 -15.68 32.24 4.81
C VAL A 82 -15.78 33.43 5.77
N GLY A 83 -16.01 34.64 5.24
CA GLY A 83 -16.08 35.86 6.03
C GLY A 83 -14.72 36.20 6.67
N SER A 84 -14.71 36.49 7.97
CA SER A 84 -13.49 36.86 8.72
C SER A 84 -12.79 35.68 9.39
N ARG A 85 -13.19 34.43 9.10
CA ARG A 85 -12.61 33.24 9.72
C ARG A 85 -11.15 33.07 9.26
N ALA A 86 -10.25 32.83 10.21
CA ALA A 86 -8.88 32.43 9.89
C ALA A 86 -8.90 31.10 9.13
N VAL A 87 -8.14 31.01 8.03
CA VAL A 87 -8.17 29.86 7.12
C VAL A 87 -6.78 29.47 6.62
N THR A 88 -6.59 28.16 6.43
CA THR A 88 -5.48 27.59 5.68
C THR A 88 -5.97 27.17 4.31
N ILE A 89 -5.40 27.73 3.25
CA ILE A 89 -5.70 27.35 1.87
C ILE A 89 -4.58 26.41 1.41
N ASN A 90 -4.91 25.13 1.26
CA ASN A 90 -4.04 24.14 0.66
C ASN A 90 -4.26 24.13 -0.85
N PHE A 91 -3.27 24.63 -1.58
CA PHE A 91 -3.33 24.76 -3.03
C PHE A 91 -2.49 23.70 -3.76
N THR A 92 -2.19 22.58 -3.09
CA THR A 92 -1.46 21.45 -3.71
C THR A 92 -2.23 20.82 -4.86
N GLY A 93 -3.56 20.76 -4.71
CA GLY A 93 -4.45 20.19 -5.71
C GLY A 93 -4.94 21.20 -6.75
N GLY A 94 -5.58 20.67 -7.79
CA GLY A 94 -6.18 21.45 -8.87
C GLY A 94 -5.22 21.80 -9.99
N THR A 95 -5.76 22.44 -11.03
CA THR A 95 -5.00 22.95 -12.15
C THR A 95 -4.37 24.30 -11.79
N LYS A 96 -3.35 24.74 -12.55
CA LYS A 96 -2.72 26.05 -12.31
C LYS A 96 -3.73 27.22 -12.29
N PRO A 97 -4.71 27.31 -13.20
CA PRO A 97 -5.75 28.34 -13.12
C PRO A 97 -6.55 28.30 -11.82
N MET A 98 -6.88 27.11 -11.30
CA MET A 98 -7.58 26.96 -10.02
C MET A 98 -6.74 27.50 -8.86
N THR A 99 -5.46 27.10 -8.80
CA THR A 99 -4.52 27.61 -7.80
C THR A 99 -4.39 29.14 -7.85
N LEU A 100 -4.30 29.72 -9.05
CA LEU A 100 -4.25 31.17 -9.21
C LEU A 100 -5.53 31.85 -8.73
N ALA A 101 -6.71 31.30 -9.03
CA ALA A 101 -7.97 31.85 -8.52
C ALA A 101 -8.06 31.78 -6.99
N LEU A 102 -7.55 30.71 -6.36
CA LEU A 102 -7.51 30.62 -4.89
C LEU A 102 -6.56 31.65 -4.27
N VAL A 103 -5.41 31.91 -4.90
CA VAL A 103 -4.41 32.83 -4.33
C VAL A 103 -4.72 34.29 -4.66
N GLN A 104 -5.03 34.60 -5.92
CA GLN A 104 -5.21 35.97 -6.39
C GLN A 104 -6.59 36.56 -6.07
N THR A 105 -7.58 35.71 -5.82
CA THR A 105 -8.96 36.14 -5.53
C THR A 105 -9.33 35.78 -4.10
N LEU A 106 -9.48 34.49 -3.79
CA LEU A 106 -9.95 34.07 -2.46
C LEU A 106 -9.02 34.56 -1.35
N ALA A 107 -7.72 34.27 -1.44
CA ALA A 107 -6.77 34.66 -0.41
C ALA A 107 -6.59 36.18 -0.31
N ALA A 108 -6.58 36.88 -1.46
CA ALA A 108 -6.48 38.33 -1.50
C ALA A 108 -7.69 39.03 -0.87
N ASP A 109 -8.91 38.56 -1.20
CA ASP A 109 -10.15 39.07 -0.62
C ASP A 109 -10.15 38.87 0.91
N LEU A 110 -9.82 37.67 1.38
CA LEU A 110 -9.77 37.35 2.81
C LEU A 110 -8.71 38.18 3.56
N ALA A 111 -7.56 38.44 2.94
CA ALA A 111 -6.50 39.26 3.54
C ALA A 111 -6.91 40.73 3.74
N THR A 112 -7.91 41.21 2.99
CA THR A 112 -8.41 42.59 3.08
C THR A 112 -9.72 42.72 3.88
N ALA A 113 -10.29 41.60 4.33
CA ALA A 113 -11.53 41.59 5.09
C ALA A 113 -11.34 42.24 6.49
N PRO A 114 -12.20 43.20 6.90
CA PRO A 114 -12.07 43.85 8.20
C PRO A 114 -12.10 42.86 9.37
N GLY A 115 -11.05 42.87 10.19
CA GLY A 115 -10.93 42.00 11.36
C GLY A 115 -10.57 40.54 11.05
N ALA A 116 -10.23 40.21 9.80
CA ALA A 116 -9.76 38.88 9.42
C ALA A 116 -8.24 38.74 9.63
N GLU A 117 -7.81 37.54 10.00
CA GLU A 117 -6.40 37.18 9.94
C GLU A 117 -6.00 36.85 8.49
N PRO A 118 -4.78 37.21 8.05
CA PRO A 118 -4.31 36.82 6.72
C PRO A 118 -4.36 35.29 6.55
N PRO A 119 -4.84 34.80 5.40
CA PRO A 119 -4.92 33.36 5.16
C PRO A 119 -3.53 32.74 5.13
N HIS A 120 -3.44 31.52 5.67
CA HIS A 120 -2.25 30.72 5.54
C HIS A 120 -2.28 30.01 4.19
N LEU A 121 -1.21 30.10 3.40
CA LEU A 121 -1.11 29.45 2.10
C LEU A 121 -0.10 28.31 2.21
N VAL A 122 -0.53 27.07 1.94
CA VAL A 122 0.33 25.89 2.02
C VAL A 122 0.32 25.04 0.75
N TYR A 123 1.51 24.60 0.35
CA TYR A 123 1.73 23.57 -0.66
C TYR A 123 2.34 22.34 0.01
N CYS A 124 1.69 21.19 -0.14
CA CYS A 124 2.13 19.90 0.35
C CYS A 124 3.01 19.22 -0.70
N ASP A 125 4.32 19.45 -0.62
CA ASP A 125 5.30 18.80 -1.49
C ASP A 125 5.52 17.36 -1.05
N THR A 126 4.68 16.45 -1.57
CA THR A 126 4.76 15.01 -1.31
C THR A 126 6.05 14.38 -1.83
N LYS A 127 6.65 14.94 -2.88
CA LYS A 127 7.92 14.46 -3.43
C LYS A 127 9.09 14.74 -2.49
N ASN A 128 9.15 15.94 -1.93
CA ASN A 128 10.22 16.35 -1.01
C ASN A 128 9.84 16.20 0.47
N ARG A 129 8.67 15.61 0.78
CA ARG A 129 8.15 15.36 2.13
C ARG A 129 8.16 16.60 3.02
N ARG A 130 7.60 17.70 2.52
CA ARG A 130 7.52 18.96 3.28
C ARG A 130 6.24 19.72 2.99
N LEU A 131 5.87 20.58 3.93
CA LEU A 131 4.85 21.60 3.76
C LEU A 131 5.54 22.94 3.51
N ASP A 132 5.36 23.48 2.32
CA ASP A 132 5.87 24.78 1.89
C ASP A 132 4.78 25.83 2.11
N TRP A 133 4.97 26.66 3.13
CA TRP A 133 4.09 27.76 3.46
C TRP A 133 4.53 29.00 2.69
N LEU A 134 3.62 29.62 1.93
CA LEU A 134 3.89 30.86 1.18
C LEU A 134 3.44 32.11 1.93
N ALA A 135 2.43 31.96 2.79
CA ALA A 135 1.87 33.05 3.59
C ALA A 135 1.36 32.50 4.94
N PRO A 136 1.26 33.36 5.98
CA PRO A 136 1.68 34.77 6.00
C PRO A 136 3.21 34.96 6.04
N GLN A 137 3.95 33.93 6.45
CA GLN A 137 5.41 33.93 6.46
C GLN A 137 5.94 32.75 5.65
N PRO A 138 6.76 33.00 4.61
CA PRO A 138 7.40 31.93 3.85
C PRO A 138 8.25 31.05 4.74
N ARG A 139 7.97 29.74 4.73
CA ARG A 139 8.74 28.74 5.48
C ARG A 139 8.47 27.36 4.93
N SER A 140 9.43 26.46 5.10
CA SER A 140 9.25 25.04 4.84
C SER A 140 9.35 24.28 6.15
N GLU A 141 8.49 23.27 6.34
CA GLU A 141 8.58 22.36 7.47
C GLU A 141 8.49 20.90 7.01
N ALA A 142 9.14 20.01 7.74
CA ALA A 142 9.08 18.59 7.44
C ALA A 142 7.65 18.06 7.56
N MET A 143 7.28 17.17 6.64
CA MET A 143 6.05 16.41 6.72
C MET A 143 6.16 15.40 7.86
N GLN A 144 5.20 15.42 8.77
CA GLN A 144 5.11 14.48 9.89
C GLN A 144 4.45 13.17 9.44
N PRO A 145 4.82 12.02 10.01
CA PRO A 145 4.22 10.73 9.71
C PRO A 145 2.86 10.60 10.40
N VAL A 146 1.81 11.13 9.78
CA VAL A 146 0.46 11.22 10.35
C VAL A 146 -0.52 10.19 9.80
N LEU A 147 -0.17 9.47 8.73
CA LEU A 147 -1.04 8.46 8.11
C LEU A 147 -0.70 7.04 8.55
N GLY A 148 -1.74 6.27 8.87
CA GLY A 148 -1.72 4.81 8.94
C GLY A 148 -2.26 4.14 7.68
N ILE A 149 -2.34 2.80 7.71
CA ILE A 149 -2.91 1.98 6.62
C ILE A 149 -4.32 2.46 6.24
N ASP A 150 -5.22 2.58 7.22
CA ASP A 150 -6.62 2.91 6.96
C ASP A 150 -6.78 4.31 6.36
N ASP A 151 -5.97 5.28 6.79
CA ASP A 151 -6.01 6.62 6.25
C ASP A 151 -5.74 6.64 4.75
N ILE A 152 -4.70 5.89 4.33
CA ILE A 152 -4.30 5.75 2.94
C ILE A 152 -5.39 5.03 2.13
N LEU A 153 -5.95 3.94 2.67
CA LEU A 153 -7.03 3.22 2.01
C LEU A 153 -8.26 4.12 1.81
N LEU A 154 -8.70 4.83 2.85
CA LEU A 154 -9.92 5.65 2.82
C LEU A 154 -9.82 6.79 1.81
N VAL A 155 -8.68 7.49 1.73
CA VAL A 155 -8.51 8.59 0.75
C VAL A 155 -8.43 8.10 -0.70
N GLN A 156 -8.18 6.80 -0.91
CA GLN A 156 -8.17 6.14 -2.22
C GLN A 156 -9.47 5.36 -2.49
N GLY A 157 -10.49 5.47 -1.63
CA GLY A 157 -11.77 4.79 -1.82
C GLY A 157 -11.73 3.29 -1.51
N TYR A 158 -10.76 2.82 -0.74
CA TYR A 158 -10.68 1.44 -0.26
C TYR A 158 -11.09 1.33 1.21
N ARG A 159 -11.57 0.14 1.57
CA ARG A 159 -11.78 -0.27 2.96
C ARG A 159 -11.31 -1.71 3.15
N ARG A 160 -10.99 -2.05 4.39
CA ARG A 160 -10.75 -3.45 4.78
C ARG A 160 -12.03 -4.27 4.63
N VAL A 161 -11.87 -5.51 4.19
CA VAL A 161 -12.95 -6.51 4.19
C VAL A 161 -12.78 -7.41 5.41
N GLY A 162 -13.89 -7.81 6.05
CA GLY A 162 -13.86 -8.78 7.15
C GLY A 162 -13.17 -10.09 6.74
N GLY A 163 -12.40 -10.68 7.65
CA GLY A 163 -11.54 -11.86 7.39
C GLY A 163 -10.03 -11.55 7.42
N THR A 164 -9.67 -10.27 7.43
CA THR A 164 -8.29 -9.72 7.39
C THR A 164 -7.69 -9.46 8.76
N GLY A 165 -8.36 -9.88 9.81
CA GLY A 165 -7.96 -9.70 11.19
C GLY A 165 -8.74 -10.63 12.12
N GLY A 166 -8.32 -10.69 13.38
CA GLY A 166 -8.92 -11.58 14.37
C GLY A 166 -8.29 -12.98 14.40
N PRO A 167 -9.02 -14.01 14.88
CA PRO A 167 -8.45 -15.32 15.20
C PRO A 167 -7.75 -16.02 14.03
N ASN A 168 -8.24 -15.87 12.80
CA ASN A 168 -7.64 -16.51 11.62
C ASN A 168 -6.27 -15.94 11.27
N LEU A 169 -6.13 -14.60 11.27
CA LEU A 169 -4.84 -13.96 11.05
C LEU A 169 -3.88 -14.25 12.22
N ALA A 170 -4.38 -14.21 13.45
CA ALA A 170 -3.58 -14.55 14.63
C ALA A 170 -3.08 -16.00 14.59
N GLY A 171 -3.93 -16.94 14.19
CA GLY A 171 -3.57 -18.35 13.99
C GLY A 171 -2.55 -18.53 12.88
N TRP A 172 -2.72 -17.84 11.75
CA TRP A 172 -1.73 -17.84 10.66
C TRP A 172 -0.38 -17.28 11.11
N GLN A 173 -0.36 -16.16 11.84
CA GLN A 173 0.88 -15.57 12.38
C GLN A 173 1.55 -16.46 13.42
N ALA A 174 0.79 -17.15 14.27
CA ALA A 174 1.32 -18.13 15.22
C ALA A 174 1.95 -19.32 14.49
N ALA A 175 1.26 -19.88 13.49
CA ALA A 175 1.78 -20.97 12.68
C ALA A 175 3.04 -20.55 11.88
N ALA A 176 3.06 -19.32 11.36
CA ALA A 176 4.25 -18.76 10.72
C ALA A 176 5.42 -18.59 11.70
N GLN A 177 5.13 -18.29 12.96
CA GLN A 177 6.15 -18.20 14.01
C GLN A 177 6.72 -19.57 14.39
N GLU A 178 5.89 -20.62 14.45
CA GLU A 178 6.33 -22.00 14.69
C GLU A 178 7.24 -22.52 13.57
N ARG A 179 6.99 -22.07 12.33
CA ARG A 179 7.81 -22.40 11.15
C ARG A 179 8.93 -21.39 10.86
N ALA A 180 9.15 -20.40 11.72
CA ALA A 180 10.02 -19.27 11.38
C ALA A 180 11.46 -19.69 11.04
N ASP A 181 11.98 -20.73 11.69
CA ASP A 181 13.33 -21.25 11.41
C ASP A 181 13.41 -21.89 10.02
N LEU A 182 12.42 -22.71 9.63
CA LEU A 182 12.31 -23.27 8.28
C LEU A 182 12.10 -22.18 7.22
N THR A 183 11.21 -21.22 7.48
CA THR A 183 10.93 -20.11 6.56
C THR A 183 12.18 -19.25 6.32
N ARG A 184 12.98 -18.98 7.36
CA ARG A 184 14.27 -18.28 7.22
C ARG A 184 15.26 -19.10 6.40
N TRP A 185 15.40 -20.39 6.70
CA TRP A 185 16.29 -21.28 5.96
C TRP A 185 15.92 -21.36 4.47
N LEU A 186 14.62 -21.45 4.14
CA LEU A 186 14.11 -21.40 2.76
C LEU A 186 14.49 -20.09 2.05
N GLY A 187 14.37 -18.95 2.71
CA GLY A 187 14.77 -17.66 2.15
C GLY A 187 16.28 -17.51 1.93
N GLU A 188 17.11 -18.16 2.75
CA GLU A 188 18.57 -18.17 2.64
C GLU A 188 19.09 -19.10 1.54
N HIS A 189 18.42 -20.24 1.32
CA HIS A 189 18.85 -21.30 0.40
C HIS A 189 18.00 -21.36 -0.88
N SER A 190 17.13 -20.39 -1.12
CA SER A 190 16.23 -20.33 -2.28
C SER A 190 16.95 -20.46 -3.63
N ALA A 191 18.13 -19.84 -3.78
CA ALA A 191 18.97 -19.96 -4.98
C ALA A 191 19.48 -21.39 -5.19
N GLU A 192 19.93 -22.06 -4.12
CA GLU A 192 20.43 -23.44 -4.16
C GLU A 192 19.30 -24.44 -4.44
N LEU A 193 18.11 -24.18 -3.88
CA LEU A 193 16.93 -24.99 -4.12
C LEU A 193 16.44 -24.82 -5.57
N GLY A 194 16.58 -23.63 -6.15
CA GLY A 194 16.44 -23.34 -7.57
C GLY A 194 15.26 -24.05 -8.23
N GLY A 195 15.55 -24.98 -9.16
CA GLY A 195 14.58 -25.79 -9.88
C GLY A 195 13.61 -26.56 -8.98
N PHE A 196 14.08 -27.07 -7.84
CA PHE A 196 13.34 -27.91 -6.92
C PHE A 196 12.14 -27.20 -6.30
N LEU A 197 12.21 -25.88 -6.01
CA LEU A 197 11.05 -25.12 -5.51
C LEU A 197 9.87 -25.18 -6.47
N GLY A 198 10.12 -25.20 -7.78
CA GLY A 198 9.08 -25.38 -8.79
C GLY A 198 8.50 -26.80 -8.83
N ALA A 199 9.36 -27.81 -8.65
CA ALA A 199 8.91 -29.20 -8.56
C ALA A 199 8.07 -29.42 -7.29
N LEU A 200 8.50 -28.86 -6.16
CA LEU A 200 7.79 -28.90 -4.88
C LEU A 200 6.46 -28.16 -4.95
N ASN A 201 6.42 -26.96 -5.53
CA ASN A 201 5.18 -26.21 -5.80
C ASN A 201 4.19 -27.03 -6.64
N HIS A 202 4.67 -27.71 -7.68
CA HIS A 202 3.82 -28.55 -8.52
C HIS A 202 3.19 -29.71 -7.74
N VAL A 203 3.99 -30.51 -7.02
CA VAL A 203 3.46 -31.64 -6.24
C VAL A 203 2.61 -31.18 -5.05
N ALA A 204 2.95 -30.06 -4.42
CA ALA A 204 2.13 -29.47 -3.37
C ALA A 204 0.75 -29.07 -3.90
N ASN A 205 0.67 -28.38 -5.05
CA ASN A 205 -0.61 -28.06 -5.69
C ASN A 205 -1.39 -29.32 -6.13
N ALA A 206 -0.67 -30.38 -6.51
CA ALA A 206 -1.28 -31.68 -6.80
C ALA A 206 -1.84 -32.35 -5.53
N ALA A 207 -1.25 -32.12 -4.34
CA ALA A 207 -1.82 -32.62 -3.08
C ALA A 207 -3.04 -31.84 -2.62
N ARG A 208 -3.08 -30.52 -2.86
CA ARG A 208 -4.11 -29.63 -2.30
C ARG A 208 -5.52 -30.01 -2.72
N ALA A 209 -6.45 -29.86 -1.77
CA ALA A 209 -7.88 -29.95 -2.03
C ALA A 209 -8.34 -28.75 -2.86
N ASP A 210 -9.30 -28.97 -3.75
CA ASP A 210 -9.97 -27.92 -4.50
C ASP A 210 -11.49 -28.15 -4.42
N PRO A 211 -12.19 -27.46 -3.50
CA PRO A 211 -13.64 -27.59 -3.34
C PRO A 211 -14.43 -27.21 -4.60
N HIS A 212 -13.93 -26.28 -5.41
CA HIS A 212 -14.59 -25.86 -6.64
C HIS A 212 -14.51 -26.91 -7.74
N ARG A 213 -13.45 -27.73 -7.72
CA ARG A 213 -13.27 -28.86 -8.64
C ARG A 213 -13.64 -30.20 -8.02
N HIS A 214 -14.23 -30.21 -6.83
CA HIS A 214 -14.52 -31.42 -6.05
C HIS A 214 -13.30 -32.35 -5.87
N LYS A 215 -12.10 -31.77 -5.85
CA LYS A 215 -10.86 -32.52 -5.71
C LYS A 215 -10.56 -32.68 -4.21
N PRO A 216 -10.46 -33.91 -3.70
CA PRO A 216 -10.07 -34.13 -2.31
C PRO A 216 -8.58 -33.82 -2.08
N PHE A 217 -8.19 -33.73 -0.81
CA PHE A 217 -6.78 -33.67 -0.45
C PHE A 217 -6.11 -35.03 -0.73
N GLU A 218 -5.02 -35.02 -1.50
CA GLU A 218 -4.27 -36.20 -1.91
C GLU A 218 -2.85 -36.14 -1.33
N PRO A 219 -2.63 -36.69 -0.12
CA PRO A 219 -1.40 -36.45 0.63
C PRO A 219 -0.14 -37.03 -0.03
N GLU A 220 -0.24 -38.20 -0.66
CA GLU A 220 0.89 -38.87 -1.30
C GLU A 220 1.15 -38.29 -2.68
N GLN A 221 2.35 -37.78 -2.92
CA GLN A 221 2.76 -37.23 -4.19
C GLN A 221 4.16 -37.70 -4.59
N ARG A 222 4.40 -37.78 -5.90
CA ARG A 222 5.66 -38.28 -6.44
C ARG A 222 6.49 -37.17 -7.09
N LEU A 223 7.72 -37.00 -6.60
CA LEU A 223 8.72 -36.14 -7.20
C LEU A 223 9.32 -36.82 -8.44
N ARG A 224 9.84 -36.02 -9.38
CA ARG A 224 10.46 -36.54 -10.61
C ARG A 224 11.74 -37.32 -10.35
N HIS A 225 12.46 -36.95 -9.30
CA HIS A 225 13.75 -37.54 -8.92
C HIS A 225 13.87 -37.58 -7.40
N ILE A 226 14.67 -38.52 -6.90
CA ILE A 226 15.00 -38.61 -5.48
C ILE A 226 15.81 -37.36 -5.07
N PRO A 227 15.32 -36.55 -4.11
CA PRO A 227 16.02 -35.35 -3.66
C PRO A 227 17.41 -35.65 -3.07
N ASN A 228 18.39 -34.83 -3.42
CA ASN A 228 19.74 -34.83 -2.87
C ASN A 228 20.15 -33.41 -2.46
N GLY A 229 21.31 -33.22 -1.81
CA GLY A 229 21.82 -31.89 -1.43
C GLY A 229 20.82 -31.03 -0.62
N ALA A 230 20.68 -29.76 -1.00
CA ALA A 230 19.75 -28.82 -0.37
C ALA A 230 18.27 -29.26 -0.43
N PRO A 231 17.74 -29.78 -1.56
CA PRO A 231 16.40 -30.40 -1.60
C PRO A 231 16.16 -31.49 -0.55
N LYS A 232 17.15 -32.37 -0.31
CA LYS A 232 17.06 -33.41 0.73
C LYS A 232 17.01 -32.80 2.12
N GLU A 233 17.80 -31.76 2.38
CA GLU A 233 17.79 -31.04 3.64
C GLU A 233 16.47 -30.31 3.88
N LEU A 234 15.89 -29.68 2.84
CA LEU A 234 14.56 -29.08 2.92
C LEU A 234 13.51 -30.10 3.37
N LEU A 235 13.45 -31.27 2.73
CA LEU A 235 12.46 -32.29 3.10
C LEU A 235 12.68 -32.82 4.52
N ARG A 236 13.93 -32.98 4.97
CA ARG A 236 14.22 -33.35 6.36
C ARG A 236 13.72 -32.32 7.36
N ARG A 237 13.93 -31.04 7.09
CA ARG A 237 13.41 -29.95 7.95
C ARG A 237 11.89 -29.91 7.92
N ALA A 238 11.27 -30.12 6.76
CA ALA A 238 9.82 -30.22 6.66
C ALA A 238 9.26 -31.40 7.49
N CYS A 239 9.95 -32.56 7.52
CA CYS A 239 9.61 -33.65 8.44
C CYS A 239 9.73 -33.24 9.91
N ALA A 240 10.83 -32.56 10.29
CA ALA A 240 11.07 -32.12 11.67
C ALA A 240 10.02 -31.10 12.15
N HIS A 241 9.48 -30.29 11.24
CA HIS A 241 8.36 -29.38 11.51
C HIS A 241 6.98 -30.03 11.38
N GLY A 242 6.90 -31.35 11.16
CA GLY A 242 5.64 -32.08 11.07
C GLY A 242 4.79 -31.68 9.86
N LEU A 243 5.39 -31.25 8.75
CA LEU A 243 4.68 -30.87 7.53
C LEU A 243 4.49 -32.05 6.57
N ILE A 244 5.46 -32.95 6.54
CA ILE A 244 5.49 -34.11 5.66
C ILE A 244 6.03 -35.35 6.37
N SER A 245 5.72 -36.51 5.82
CA SER A 245 6.45 -37.75 6.03
C SER A 245 7.26 -38.09 4.78
N TRP A 246 8.56 -38.29 4.94
CA TRP A 246 9.48 -38.58 3.83
C TRP A 246 10.55 -39.60 4.22
N GLY A 247 10.53 -40.76 3.57
CA GLY A 247 11.45 -41.87 3.82
C GLY A 247 12.77 -41.83 3.04
N GLY A 248 13.07 -40.72 2.35
CA GLY A 248 14.29 -40.61 1.51
C GLY A 248 14.12 -41.06 0.06
N ALA A 249 12.90 -41.38 -0.37
CA ALA A 249 12.56 -41.79 -1.74
C ALA A 249 12.07 -40.60 -2.60
N ASP A 250 11.50 -40.88 -3.77
CA ASP A 250 10.84 -39.89 -4.63
C ASP A 250 9.39 -39.61 -4.19
N THR A 251 8.79 -40.42 -3.31
CA THR A 251 7.46 -40.18 -2.75
C THR A 251 7.51 -39.32 -1.49
N VAL A 252 6.65 -38.30 -1.42
CA VAL A 252 6.43 -37.45 -0.24
C VAL A 252 4.98 -37.55 0.20
N HIS A 253 4.72 -37.51 1.51
CA HIS A 253 3.35 -37.46 2.05
C HIS A 253 3.14 -36.15 2.80
N PHE A 254 2.28 -35.28 2.31
CA PHE A 254 1.85 -34.08 3.03
C PHE A 254 0.90 -34.45 4.16
N HIS A 255 1.07 -33.87 5.34
CA HIS A 255 0.22 -34.19 6.48
C HIS A 255 -1.18 -33.58 6.36
N ASP A 256 -1.29 -32.37 5.79
CA ASP A 256 -2.57 -31.69 5.55
C ASP A 256 -2.46 -30.65 4.42
N ASP A 257 -3.59 -30.03 4.07
CA ASP A 257 -3.69 -29.01 3.02
C ASP A 257 -2.85 -27.75 3.36
N SER A 258 -2.71 -27.41 4.65
CA SER A 258 -1.93 -26.25 5.10
C SER A 258 -0.43 -26.47 4.90
N ALA A 259 0.07 -27.67 5.19
CA ALA A 259 1.44 -28.07 4.94
C ALA A 259 1.75 -28.06 3.44
N ALA A 260 0.83 -28.56 2.61
CA ALA A 260 0.94 -28.46 1.16
C ALA A 260 0.93 -27.00 0.68
N GLN A 261 0.04 -26.15 1.19
CA GLN A 261 0.00 -24.72 0.85
C GLN A 261 1.32 -24.01 1.23
N TYR A 262 1.85 -24.25 2.43
CA TYR A 262 3.09 -23.65 2.90
C TYR A 262 4.28 -24.06 2.03
N LEU A 263 4.53 -25.36 1.87
CA LEU A 263 5.62 -25.89 1.05
C LEU A 263 5.44 -25.59 -0.45
N GLY A 264 4.19 -25.43 -0.87
CA GLY A 264 3.82 -25.01 -2.21
C GLY A 264 4.16 -23.55 -2.50
N GLY A 265 4.38 -22.70 -1.50
CA GLY A 265 4.80 -21.33 -1.74
C GLY A 265 4.38 -20.30 -0.70
N GLY A 266 3.43 -20.64 0.18
CA GLY A 266 2.99 -19.74 1.26
C GLY A 266 4.12 -19.31 2.19
N TRP A 267 5.24 -20.03 2.22
CA TRP A 267 6.43 -19.64 2.97
C TRP A 267 7.02 -18.28 2.56
N VAL A 268 6.81 -17.82 1.31
CA VAL A 268 7.32 -16.50 0.86
C VAL A 268 6.53 -15.36 1.52
N GLU A 269 5.20 -15.52 1.64
CA GLU A 269 4.33 -14.59 2.37
C GLU A 269 4.67 -14.59 3.87
N GLU A 270 4.88 -15.78 4.45
CA GLU A 270 5.35 -15.90 5.84
C GLU A 270 6.71 -15.22 6.04
N LEU A 271 7.64 -15.36 5.08
CA LEU A 271 8.93 -14.68 5.13
C LEU A 271 8.75 -13.17 5.18
N ALA A 272 7.90 -12.60 4.31
CA ALA A 272 7.58 -11.18 4.30
C ALA A 272 7.05 -10.71 5.65
N ALA A 273 6.03 -11.40 6.17
CA ALA A 273 5.41 -11.08 7.46
C ALA A 273 6.41 -11.15 8.63
N LEU A 274 7.23 -12.23 8.69
CA LEU A 274 8.24 -12.41 9.73
C LEU A 274 9.30 -11.30 9.70
N LYS A 275 9.73 -10.84 8.51
CA LYS A 275 10.70 -9.74 8.40
C LYS A 275 10.07 -8.38 8.70
N MET A 276 8.82 -8.15 8.30
CA MET A 276 8.10 -6.91 8.61
C MET A 276 7.79 -6.73 10.09
N ARG A 277 7.47 -7.81 10.82
CA ARG A 277 7.23 -7.78 12.27
C ARG A 277 8.41 -7.21 13.08
N GLY A 278 9.63 -7.37 12.57
CA GLY A 278 10.84 -6.79 13.16
C GLY A 278 10.97 -5.28 12.94
N LEU A 279 10.23 -4.71 11.99
CA LEU A 279 10.20 -3.28 11.73
C LEU A 279 9.23 -2.60 12.70
N ARG A 280 9.52 -1.36 13.06
CA ARG A 280 8.63 -0.50 13.86
C ARG A 280 8.19 0.70 13.01
N PRO A 281 7.41 0.47 11.93
CA PRO A 281 6.91 1.55 11.09
C PRO A 281 5.95 2.45 11.86
N ASN A 282 5.89 3.74 11.52
CA ASN A 282 5.00 4.69 12.20
C ASN A 282 3.53 4.56 11.76
N GLY A 283 3.25 4.13 10.52
CA GLY A 283 1.89 3.94 10.01
C GLY A 283 1.37 2.48 10.06
N GLY A 284 2.16 1.56 10.62
CA GLY A 284 1.79 0.16 10.79
C GLY A 284 2.19 -0.76 9.63
N TRP A 285 1.87 -2.04 9.77
CA TRP A 285 2.08 -3.08 8.76
C TRP A 285 1.03 -4.18 8.92
N GLU A 286 0.74 -4.89 7.84
CA GLU A 286 -0.24 -5.98 7.85
C GLU A 286 0.04 -7.02 6.76
N PRO A 287 0.10 -8.32 7.10
CA PRO A 287 0.13 -9.38 6.11
C PRO A 287 -1.30 -9.78 5.70
N ARG A 288 -1.47 -10.23 4.46
CA ARG A 288 -2.72 -10.80 3.92
C ARG A 288 -3.91 -9.85 4.07
N LEU A 289 -3.69 -8.59 3.70
CA LEU A 289 -4.67 -7.52 3.80
C LEU A 289 -5.64 -7.60 2.60
N CYS A 290 -6.88 -8.00 2.86
CA CYS A 290 -7.97 -7.94 1.89
C CYS A 290 -8.70 -6.59 1.96
N ILE A 291 -8.83 -5.97 0.79
CA ILE A 291 -9.48 -4.68 0.61
C ILE A 291 -10.59 -4.76 -0.43
N GLU A 292 -11.54 -3.84 -0.33
CA GLU A 292 -12.60 -3.66 -1.30
C GLU A 292 -12.68 -2.18 -1.67
N HIS A 293 -12.70 -1.88 -2.96
CA HIS A 293 -12.98 -0.53 -3.44
C HIS A 293 -14.47 -0.23 -3.25
N VAL A 294 -14.80 0.89 -2.60
CA VAL A 294 -16.16 1.17 -2.12
C VAL A 294 -17.15 1.38 -3.25
N ASP A 295 -16.71 1.92 -4.39
CA ASP A 295 -17.59 2.25 -5.52
C ASP A 295 -17.73 1.08 -6.51
N THR A 296 -16.63 0.38 -6.81
CA THR A 296 -16.64 -0.71 -7.81
C THR A 296 -16.88 -2.09 -7.21
N ARG A 297 -16.78 -2.22 -5.88
CA ARG A 297 -16.83 -3.50 -5.15
C ARG A 297 -15.75 -4.51 -5.55
N THR A 298 -14.72 -4.05 -6.25
CA THR A 298 -13.56 -4.88 -6.61
C THR A 298 -12.80 -5.23 -5.35
N ARG A 299 -12.51 -6.51 -5.15
CA ARG A 299 -11.74 -7.02 -4.01
C ARG A 299 -10.33 -7.38 -4.45
N ASN A 300 -9.36 -7.10 -3.59
CA ASN A 300 -7.98 -7.52 -3.76
C ASN A 300 -7.46 -8.05 -2.41
N GLU A 301 -6.57 -9.05 -2.46
CA GLU A 301 -5.74 -9.48 -1.33
C GLU A 301 -4.33 -8.97 -1.60
N LEU A 302 -3.76 -8.28 -0.63
CA LEU A 302 -2.37 -7.80 -0.65
C LEU A 302 -1.55 -8.68 0.28
N ASP A 303 -0.55 -9.36 -0.26
CA ASP A 303 0.23 -10.35 0.51
C ASP A 303 0.87 -9.72 1.76
N ALA A 304 1.41 -8.50 1.64
CA ALA A 304 1.73 -7.67 2.78
C ALA A 304 1.77 -6.17 2.44
N VAL A 305 1.47 -5.34 3.44
CA VAL A 305 1.59 -3.89 3.37
C VAL A 305 2.37 -3.33 4.55
N LEU A 306 3.04 -2.21 4.32
CA LEU A 306 3.81 -1.47 5.31
C LEU A 306 3.59 0.03 5.07
N VAL A 307 3.31 0.82 6.10
CA VAL A 307 3.18 2.27 5.99
C VAL A 307 4.23 2.99 6.83
N HIS A 308 5.06 3.80 6.19
CA HIS A 308 6.08 4.60 6.85
C HIS A 308 6.20 5.98 6.22
N ASP A 309 6.22 7.04 7.04
CA ASP A 309 6.29 8.43 6.60
C ASP A 309 5.24 8.78 5.55
N ASN A 310 3.99 8.40 5.85
CA ASN A 310 2.81 8.58 4.99
C ASN A 310 2.83 7.78 3.68
N ARG A 311 3.86 6.98 3.41
CA ARG A 311 3.99 6.16 2.20
C ARG A 311 3.59 4.72 2.46
N MET A 312 2.92 4.11 1.50
CA MET A 312 2.57 2.69 1.54
C MET A 312 3.53 1.89 0.65
N LEU A 313 4.14 0.85 1.20
CA LEU A 313 4.79 -0.21 0.46
C LEU A 313 3.81 -1.38 0.32
N VAL A 314 3.47 -1.74 -0.91
CA VAL A 314 2.70 -2.94 -1.24
C VAL A 314 3.67 -4.03 -1.65
N VAL A 315 3.67 -5.14 -0.92
CA VAL A 315 4.56 -6.27 -1.14
C VAL A 315 3.75 -7.45 -1.64
N GLU A 316 4.25 -8.08 -2.70
CA GLU A 316 3.64 -9.22 -3.33
C GLU A 316 4.66 -10.35 -3.46
N CYS A 317 4.22 -11.57 -3.23
CA CYS A 317 5.02 -12.76 -3.04
C CYS A 317 4.72 -13.79 -4.12
N LYS A 318 5.76 -14.34 -4.75
CA LYS A 318 5.63 -15.39 -5.77
C LYS A 318 6.60 -16.54 -5.54
N ALA A 319 6.04 -17.73 -5.36
CA ALA A 319 6.80 -18.97 -5.26
C ALA A 319 6.96 -19.71 -6.60
N ALA A 320 5.94 -19.61 -7.46
CA ALA A 320 5.95 -20.23 -8.78
C ALA A 320 6.93 -19.52 -9.73
N ARG A 321 7.37 -20.25 -10.75
CA ARG A 321 8.18 -19.64 -11.81
C ARG A 321 7.32 -18.59 -12.50
N PRO A 322 7.83 -17.37 -12.70
CA PRO A 322 7.25 -16.45 -13.66
C PRO A 322 6.99 -17.13 -15.00
N ASP A 323 5.74 -17.20 -15.45
CA ASP A 323 5.43 -17.50 -16.84
C ASP A 323 5.79 -16.28 -17.73
N ASP A 324 5.77 -16.42 -19.05
CA ASP A 324 6.11 -15.34 -19.99
C ASP A 324 5.20 -14.10 -19.84
N ASP A 325 4.02 -14.24 -19.23
CA ASP A 325 3.07 -13.18 -18.87
C ASP A 325 3.51 -12.28 -17.68
N LEU A 326 4.73 -12.45 -17.14
CA LEU A 326 5.17 -11.68 -15.97
C LEU A 326 5.28 -10.17 -16.21
N SER A 327 5.46 -9.72 -17.45
CA SER A 327 5.51 -8.29 -17.77
C SER A 327 4.19 -7.59 -17.43
N ASP A 328 3.07 -8.24 -17.76
CA ASP A 328 1.74 -7.77 -17.41
C ASP A 328 1.52 -7.79 -15.91
N TRP A 329 2.15 -8.75 -15.23
CA TRP A 329 1.98 -8.93 -13.81
C TRP A 329 2.74 -7.88 -12.98
N ILE A 330 3.97 -7.53 -13.36
CA ILE A 330 4.72 -6.40 -12.78
C ILE A 330 3.95 -5.09 -12.98
N TYR A 331 3.39 -4.88 -14.18
CA TYR A 331 2.55 -3.73 -14.47
C TYR A 331 1.30 -3.69 -13.57
N LYS A 332 0.59 -4.81 -13.43
CA LYS A 332 -0.58 -4.94 -12.55
C LYS A 332 -0.24 -4.64 -11.11
N LEU A 333 0.89 -5.13 -10.59
CA LEU A 333 1.35 -4.85 -9.24
C LEU A 333 1.63 -3.35 -9.04
N ALA A 334 2.35 -2.71 -9.96
CA ALA A 334 2.62 -1.27 -9.89
C ALA A 334 1.32 -0.45 -9.91
N LYS A 335 0.36 -0.84 -10.76
CA LYS A 335 -0.96 -0.20 -10.82
C LYS A 335 -1.81 -0.43 -9.59
N LEU A 336 -1.77 -1.62 -9.00
CA LEU A 336 -2.46 -1.90 -7.76
C LEU A 336 -1.88 -1.08 -6.61
N ALA A 337 -0.55 -1.00 -6.50
CA ALA A 337 0.12 -0.17 -5.50
C ALA A 337 -0.23 1.32 -5.65
N GLU A 338 -0.20 1.85 -6.88
CA GLU A 338 -0.60 3.23 -7.17
C GLU A 338 -2.09 3.49 -6.84
N ALA A 339 -2.97 2.54 -7.17
CA ALA A 339 -4.41 2.67 -6.92
C ALA A 339 -4.74 2.63 -5.43
N VAL A 340 -4.10 1.76 -4.66
CA VAL A 340 -4.41 1.56 -3.23
C VAL A 340 -3.64 2.53 -2.34
N GLY A 341 -2.38 2.80 -2.68
CA GLY A 341 -1.46 3.58 -1.86
C GLY A 341 -1.23 5.02 -2.35
N GLY A 342 -1.79 5.41 -3.50
CA GLY A 342 -1.59 6.72 -4.12
C GLY A 342 -0.21 6.92 -4.77
N GLN A 343 0.08 8.17 -5.18
CA GLN A 343 1.35 8.52 -5.86
C GLN A 343 2.59 8.29 -5.00
N MET A 344 2.44 8.29 -3.68
CA MET A 344 3.56 8.05 -2.77
C MET A 344 3.79 6.55 -2.50
N ALA A 345 2.97 5.68 -3.09
CA ALA A 345 3.12 4.24 -2.95
C ALA A 345 4.36 3.72 -3.68
N GLN A 346 4.90 2.63 -3.15
CA GLN A 346 5.91 1.83 -3.82
C GLN A 346 5.47 0.38 -3.82
N ALA A 347 5.90 -0.36 -4.83
CA ALA A 347 5.63 -1.78 -4.93
C ALA A 347 6.93 -2.58 -4.78
N MET A 348 6.84 -3.74 -4.15
CA MET A 348 7.94 -4.69 -4.05
C MET A 348 7.48 -6.10 -4.38
N LEU A 349 8.28 -6.80 -5.18
CA LEU A 349 8.08 -8.19 -5.54
C LEU A 349 9.13 -9.06 -4.85
N LEU A 350 8.66 -10.05 -4.10
CA LEU A 350 9.45 -11.13 -3.56
C LEU A 350 9.23 -12.39 -4.39
N SER A 351 10.25 -12.85 -5.09
CA SER A 351 10.18 -14.07 -5.90
C SER A 351 11.08 -15.15 -5.31
N ALA A 352 10.54 -16.35 -5.07
CA ALA A 352 11.33 -17.53 -4.72
C ALA A 352 12.23 -18.01 -5.87
N ARG A 353 11.96 -17.55 -7.09
CA ARG A 353 12.58 -18.00 -8.34
C ARG A 353 13.41 -16.87 -8.93
N GLU A 354 14.49 -17.22 -9.62
CA GLU A 354 15.30 -16.27 -10.39
C GLU A 354 14.46 -15.52 -11.43
N MET A 355 14.78 -14.23 -11.60
CA MET A 355 14.18 -13.38 -12.62
C MET A 355 15.21 -13.01 -13.69
N ASN A 356 14.80 -13.11 -14.95
CA ASN A 356 15.66 -12.78 -16.08
C ASN A 356 15.85 -11.26 -16.23
N GLN A 357 16.80 -10.84 -17.09
CA GLN A 357 17.12 -9.43 -17.26
C GLN A 357 15.96 -8.61 -17.83
N ALA A 358 15.14 -9.18 -18.72
CA ALA A 358 13.99 -8.48 -19.29
C ALA A 358 12.94 -8.16 -18.20
N GLN A 359 12.66 -9.13 -17.32
CA GLN A 359 11.76 -8.95 -16.18
C GLN A 359 12.30 -7.91 -15.20
N ARG A 360 13.60 -7.92 -14.90
CA ARG A 360 14.25 -6.92 -14.03
C ARG A 360 14.21 -5.51 -14.63
N ASN A 361 14.46 -5.39 -15.94
CA ASN A 361 14.35 -4.12 -16.65
C ASN A 361 12.92 -3.58 -16.60
N ARG A 362 11.92 -4.46 -16.74
CA ARG A 362 10.50 -4.10 -16.65
C ARG A 362 10.11 -3.65 -15.23
N ALA A 363 10.57 -4.35 -14.20
CA ALA A 363 10.38 -3.94 -12.81
C ALA A 363 10.96 -2.55 -12.55
N LYS A 364 12.16 -2.27 -13.06
CA LYS A 364 12.78 -0.94 -12.98
C LYS A 364 11.97 0.14 -13.70
N GLU A 365 11.43 -0.15 -14.90
CA GLU A 365 10.58 0.76 -15.66
C GLU A 365 9.33 1.18 -14.85
N TYR A 366 8.70 0.22 -14.18
CA TYR A 366 7.53 0.46 -13.34
C TYR A 366 7.84 0.79 -11.88
N ARG A 367 9.14 0.99 -11.54
CA ARG A 367 9.60 1.30 -10.17
C ARG A 367 9.15 0.28 -9.12
N VAL A 368 9.12 -0.99 -9.52
CA VAL A 368 8.89 -2.13 -8.61
C VAL A 368 10.24 -2.61 -8.12
N ASP A 369 10.45 -2.56 -6.80
CA ASP A 369 11.62 -3.16 -6.17
C ASP A 369 11.51 -4.68 -6.20
N VAL A 370 12.60 -5.39 -6.54
CA VAL A 370 12.58 -6.84 -6.71
C VAL A 370 13.64 -7.48 -5.84
N LEU A 371 13.26 -8.53 -5.11
CA LEU A 371 14.16 -9.50 -4.50
C LEU A 371 13.76 -10.89 -5.00
N SER A 372 14.67 -11.53 -5.72
CA SER A 372 14.43 -12.85 -6.33
C SER A 372 15.47 -13.88 -5.88
N ALA A 373 15.02 -15.12 -5.70
CA ALA A 373 15.84 -16.25 -5.26
C ALA A 373 16.78 -15.85 -4.09
N GLY A 374 18.10 -15.92 -4.28
CA GLY A 374 19.09 -15.65 -3.24
C GLY A 374 19.07 -14.21 -2.70
N GLU A 375 18.44 -13.27 -3.39
CA GLU A 375 18.26 -11.89 -2.93
C GLU A 375 17.23 -11.80 -1.79
N LEU A 376 16.38 -12.81 -1.58
CA LEU A 376 15.39 -12.82 -0.49
C LEU A 376 16.05 -12.66 0.90
N ARG A 377 17.28 -13.14 1.07
CA ARG A 377 18.06 -12.94 2.32
C ARG A 377 18.31 -11.47 2.64
N GLN A 378 18.26 -10.58 1.64
CA GLN A 378 18.49 -9.14 1.77
C GLN A 378 17.22 -8.37 2.14
N LEU A 379 16.06 -9.03 2.22
CA LEU A 379 14.79 -8.39 2.57
C LEU A 379 14.86 -7.51 3.83
N PRO A 380 15.50 -7.93 4.95
CA PRO A 380 15.60 -7.09 6.14
C PRO A 380 16.37 -5.79 5.91
N GLU A 381 17.40 -5.80 5.06
CA GLU A 381 18.16 -4.59 4.71
C GLU A 381 17.37 -3.70 3.76
N ARG A 382 16.73 -4.30 2.75
CA ARG A 382 15.88 -3.58 1.79
C ARG A 382 14.74 -2.84 2.48
N LEU A 383 14.04 -3.50 3.41
CA LEU A 383 12.96 -2.86 4.15
C LEU A 383 13.47 -1.75 5.08
N ARG A 384 14.64 -1.91 5.73
CA ARG A 384 15.27 -0.85 6.53
C ARG A 384 15.62 0.37 5.68
N HIS A 385 16.25 0.16 4.52
CA HIS A 385 16.55 1.25 3.59
C HIS A 385 15.27 1.94 3.13
N TRP A 386 14.20 1.20 2.81
CA TRP A 386 12.92 1.80 2.43
C TRP A 386 12.34 2.69 3.54
N THR A 387 12.42 2.27 4.81
CA THR A 387 11.98 3.11 5.94
C THR A 387 12.86 4.33 6.22
N GLN A 388 14.10 4.38 5.69
CA GLN A 388 15.04 5.47 5.92
C GLN A 388 15.15 6.44 4.73
N ALA A 389 14.86 5.96 3.53
CA ALA A 389 14.83 6.75 2.29
C ALA A 389 13.69 7.75 2.33
#